data_AF-A0AAX3HHU7-F1
#
_entry.id   AF-A0AAX3HHU7-F1
#
_cell.length_a   1.000
_cell.length_b   1.000
_cell.length_c   1.000
_cell.angle_alpha   90.00
_cell.angle_beta   90.00
_cell.angle_gamma   90.00
#
_symmetry.space_group_name_H-M   'P 1'
#
loop_
_entity.id
_entity.type
_entity.pdbx_description
1 polymer ?
#
loop_
_entity_poly.entity_id
_entity_poly.type
_entity_poly.pdbx_seq_one_letter_code
_entity_poly.pdbx_strand_id
1 'polypeptide(L)' 'MATKKSPIVLAIERDTAGNLSTWCQYCRKFHHHGTGEGHRDAHCFEEDSPYVRTGYVLKKMKLSGKEIVIKE' A
#
# COMPACT_ATOMS: atom_id res chain seq x y z
N MET A 1 -9.49 14.60 -21.05
CA MET A 1 -8.48 14.48 -19.98
C MET A 1 -8.48 13.05 -19.49
N ALA A 2 -7.38 12.31 -19.63
CA ALA A 2 -7.33 10.93 -19.14
C ALA A 2 -7.51 10.94 -17.61
N THR A 3 -8.54 10.27 -17.11
CA THR A 3 -8.74 10.06 -15.67
C THR A 3 -7.58 9.24 -15.15
N LYS A 4 -6.56 9.89 -14.59
CA LYS A 4 -5.46 9.21 -13.89
C LYS A 4 -6.06 8.48 -12.69
N LYS A 5 -6.23 7.16 -12.83
CA LYS A 5 -6.66 6.30 -11.72
C LYS A 5 -5.58 6.33 -10.62
N SER A 6 -5.98 6.52 -9.38
CA SER A 6 -5.06 6.45 -8.24
C SER A 6 -4.40 5.07 -8.18
N PRO A 7 -3.08 4.98 -7.94
CA PRO A 7 -2.39 3.71 -7.78
C PRO A 7 -2.99 2.85 -6.67
N ILE A 8 -2.97 1.53 -6.84
CA ILE A 8 -3.31 0.59 -5.76
C ILE A 8 -2.04 0.23 -5.00
N VAL A 9 -2.09 0.33 -3.68
CA VAL A 9 -0.99 0.01 -2.78
C VAL A 9 -1.44 -1.12 -1.86
N LEU A 10 -0.70 -2.23 -1.88
CA LEU A 10 -1.03 -3.42 -1.10
C LEU A 10 -0.52 -3.28 0.34
N ALA A 11 -1.34 -3.72 1.29
CA ALA A 11 -1.00 -3.74 2.69
C ALA A 11 -1.18 -5.12 3.31
N ILE A 12 -0.32 -5.43 4.27
CA ILE A 12 -0.41 -6.60 5.13
C ILE A 12 -0.99 -6.20 6.49
N GLU A 13 -1.68 -7.13 7.15
CA GLU A 13 -2.04 -6.96 8.55
C GLU A 13 -0.79 -7.09 9.42
N ARG A 14 -0.60 -6.16 10.35
CA ARG A 14 0.63 -6.05 11.16
C ARG A 14 0.44 -6.47 12.61
N ASP A 15 -0.80 -6.58 13.07
CA ASP A 15 -1.16 -6.93 14.45
C ASP A 15 -2.54 -7.60 14.51
N THR A 16 -2.88 -8.17 15.67
CA THR A 16 -4.16 -8.86 15.93
C THR A 16 -5.36 -7.94 15.89
N ALA A 17 -5.16 -6.62 15.98
CA ALA A 17 -6.22 -5.64 15.79
C ALA A 17 -6.54 -5.42 14.30
N GLY A 18 -5.78 -6.04 13.38
CA GLY A 18 -5.97 -5.93 11.94
C GLY A 18 -5.44 -4.63 11.35
N ASN A 19 -4.56 -3.91 12.06
CA ASN A 19 -3.96 -2.71 11.52
C ASN A 19 -3.07 -3.04 10.33
N LEU A 20 -2.88 -2.07 9.44
CA LEU A 20 -2.24 -2.29 8.16
C LEU A 20 -0.84 -1.68 8.11
N SER A 21 0.06 -2.36 7.40
CA SER A 21 1.37 -1.83 7.00
C SER A 21 1.54 -1.96 5.50
N THR A 22 2.04 -0.89 4.88
CA THR A 22 2.42 -0.89 3.47
C THR A 22 3.87 -0.46 3.31
N TRP A 23 4.63 -1.16 2.47
CA TRP A 23 5.95 -0.71 2.04
C TRP A 23 5.80 0.42 1.01
N CYS A 24 6.53 1.52 1.18
CA CYS A 24 6.64 2.56 0.17
C CYS A 24 8.03 2.55 -0.44
N GLN A 25 8.14 2.28 -1.74
CA GLN A 25 9.42 2.24 -2.46
C GLN A 25 10.13 3.61 -2.49
N TYR A 26 9.37 4.70 -2.44
CA TYR A 26 9.89 6.07 -2.46
C TYR A 26 10.44 6.46 -1.09
N CYS A 27 9.65 6.26 -0.03
CA CYS A 27 10.09 6.56 1.33
C CYS A 27 11.06 5.52 1.91
N ARG A 28 11.20 4.36 1.25
CA ARG A 28 12.00 3.20 1.68
C ARG A 28 11.72 2.77 3.13
N LYS A 29 10.44 2.79 3.53
CA LYS A 29 9.98 2.40 4.86
C LYS A 29 8.56 1.86 4.83
N PHE A 30 8.16 1.22 5.92
CA PHE A 30 6.76 0.88 6.16
C PHE A 30 5.96 2.09 6.65
N HIS A 31 4.79 2.28 6.05
CA HIS A 31 3.77 3.20 6.52
C HIS A 31 2.66 2.41 7.20
N HIS A 32 2.23 2.90 8.37
CA HIS A 32 1.23 2.24 9.20
C HIS A 32 -0.12 2.95 9.10
N HIS A 33 -1.18 2.15 9.05
CA HIS A 33 -2.55 2.60 8.97
C HIS A 33 -3.43 1.80 9.93
N GLY A 34 -4.63 2.31 10.20
CA GLY A 34 -5.70 1.54 10.84
C GLY A 34 -6.21 0.41 9.94
N THR A 35 -7.31 -0.22 10.35
CA THR A 35 -7.84 -1.45 9.75
C THR A 35 -8.50 -1.29 8.37
N GLY A 36 -8.86 -0.05 7.99
CA GLY A 36 -9.64 0.23 6.79
C GLY A 36 -8.83 0.22 5.49
N GLU A 37 -9.45 -0.29 4.42
CA GLU A 37 -9.01 -0.07 3.04
C GLU A 37 -9.52 1.30 2.52
N GLY A 38 -9.10 1.71 1.33
CA GLY A 38 -9.68 2.86 0.62
C GLY A 38 -8.65 3.91 0.19
N HIS A 39 -9.16 5.01 -0.39
CA HIS A 39 -8.31 6.10 -0.87
C HIS A 39 -7.65 6.85 0.30
N ARG A 40 -6.38 7.20 0.12
CA ARG A 40 -5.55 7.92 1.08
C ARG A 40 -4.81 9.05 0.36
N ASP A 41 -4.74 10.19 1.03
CA ASP A 41 -3.78 11.22 0.69
C ASP A 41 -2.36 10.72 0.96
N ALA A 42 -1.45 11.04 0.04
CA ALA A 42 -0.06 10.63 0.17
C ALA A 42 0.74 11.70 0.92
N HIS A 43 1.44 11.28 1.97
CA HIS A 43 2.46 12.09 2.64
C HIS A 43 3.88 11.72 2.17
N CYS A 44 4.01 11.31 0.90
CA CYS A 44 5.32 11.04 0.33
C CYS A 44 6.00 12.37 0.03
N PHE A 45 7.30 12.47 0.32
CA PHE A 45 8.08 13.69 0.06
C PHE A 45 8.79 13.65 -1.31
N GLU A 46 8.78 12.52 -1.99
CA GLU A 46 9.40 12.35 -3.31
C GLU A 46 8.46 12.90 -4.39
N GLU A 47 8.84 14.00 -5.04
CA GLU A 47 8.03 14.72 -6.03
C GLU A 47 7.68 13.87 -7.25
N ASP A 48 8.56 12.96 -7.63
CA ASP A 48 8.34 12.01 -8.74
C ASP A 48 7.37 10.89 -8.38
N SER A 49 7.02 10.73 -7.10
CA SER A 49 6.06 9.72 -6.69
C SER A 49 4.68 10.01 -7.30
N PRO A 50 4.04 9.03 -7.98
CA PRO A 50 2.67 9.20 -8.47
C PRO A 50 1.68 9.42 -7.32
N TYR A 51 2.06 9.05 -6.09
CA TYR A 51 1.24 9.19 -4.90
C TYR A 51 1.01 10.65 -4.52
N VAL A 52 2.03 11.51 -4.61
CA VAL A 52 1.94 12.94 -4.23
C VAL A 52 0.85 13.67 -5.01
N ARG A 53 0.63 13.27 -6.27
CA ARG A 53 -0.32 13.94 -7.17
C ARG A 53 -1.73 13.37 -7.12
N THR A 54 -1.92 12.12 -6.69
CA THR A 54 -3.20 11.41 -6.86
C THR A 54 -3.67 10.65 -5.62
N GLY A 55 -2.89 10.67 -4.55
CA GLY A 55 -3.02 9.74 -3.44
C GLY A 55 -2.80 8.29 -3.90
N TYR A 56 -3.39 7.35 -3.18
CA TYR A 56 -3.42 5.95 -3.55
C TYR A 56 -4.62 5.25 -2.91
N VAL A 57 -5.00 4.08 -3.43
CA VAL A 57 -5.99 3.21 -2.81
C VAL A 57 -5.26 2.11 -2.04
N LEU A 58 -5.38 2.13 -0.72
CA LEU A 58 -4.86 1.09 0.16
C LEU A 58 -5.76 -0.14 0.09
N LYS A 59 -5.17 -1.31 -0.18
CA LYS A 59 -5.90 -2.58 -0.28
C LYS A 59 -5.17 -3.69 0.47
N LYS A 60 -5.90 -4.45 1.29
CA LYS A 60 -5.38 -5.62 1.99
C LYS A 60 -4.96 -6.67 0.97
N MET A 61 -3.77 -7.23 1.18
CA MET A 61 -3.28 -8.34 0.40
C MET A 61 -4.05 -9.60 0.80
N LYS A 62 -4.73 -10.22 -0.16
CA LYS A 62 -5.33 -11.55 0.01
C LYS A 62 -4.32 -12.58 -0.47
N LEU A 63 -3.63 -13.23 0.45
CA LEU A 63 -2.83 -14.41 0.13
C LEU A 63 -3.80 -15.57 -0.07
N SER A 64 -3.95 -16.05 -1.30
CA SER A 64 -4.89 -17.13 -1.67
C SER A 64 -4.48 -18.52 -1.14
N GLY A 65 -3.82 -18.60 0.02
CA GLY A 65 -3.38 -19.86 0.63
C GLY A 65 -2.34 -20.64 -0.17
N LYS A 66 -1.74 -20.05 -1.21
CA LYS A 66 -0.70 -20.70 -2.01
C LYS A 66 0.64 -20.47 -1.33
N GLU A 67 1.18 -21.51 -0.69
CA GLU A 67 2.53 -21.48 -0.12
C GLU A 67 3.55 -21.18 -1.23
N ILE A 68 4.33 -20.12 -1.03
CA ILE A 68 5.47 -19.82 -1.89
C ILE A 68 6.63 -20.67 -1.37
N VAL A 69 6.82 -21.85 -1.96
CA VAL A 69 8.01 -22.66 -1.71
C VAL A 69 9.17 -22.00 -2.44
N ILE A 70 10.15 -21.51 -1.68
CA ILE A 70 11.43 -21.08 -2.25
C ILE A 70 12.11 -22.36 -2.75
N LYS A 71 12.31 -22.49 -4.06
CA LYS A 71 13.21 -23.51 -4.58
C LYS A 71 14.64 -23.01 -4.38
N GLU A 72 15.41 -23.74 -3.58
CA GLU A 72 16.88 -23.65 -3.52
C GLU A 72 17.51 -23.98 -4.88
#